data_AF-A0A2G6SWJ4-F1
#
_entry.id   AF-A0A2G6SWJ4-F1
#
_cell.length_a   1.000
_cell.length_b   1.000
_cell.length_c   1.000
_cell.angle_alpha   90.00
_cell.angle_beta   90.00
_cell.angle_gamma   90.00
#
_symmetry.space_group_name_H-M   'P 1'
#
loop_
_entity.id
_entity.type
_entity.pdbx_description
1 polymer ?
#
loop_
_entity_poly.entity_id
_entity_poly.type
_entity_poly.pdbx_seq_one_letter_code
_entity_poly.pdbx_strand_id
1 'polypeptide(L)'
;MTIDTASPHKPQSPSPASPKDPRAALFKDPNFRWMTAGSFLSMLGDQFTLIALPWLVLQMTGDTLVLGTVLALISIPRALFILVGGALVDRHSPKQVLMVTKYVNLVLLAALAGLVLAGTLTLWMVYALSLGIGLATAFSIPAGTAMMPHVVARPQLQAANGISLGLRQLTMFLGPLLAGLLIALFGTGDTAASEATHANATGIGLAFAIDALSFAVSAWTLSQVQTHAAPATPTAAPQAVLASVAHGLAHFWRDHELRTCFLYWSAIALFIMGPIHIAIPVLASSTPQLGAAAFGTMVGAHGAGTLLGMVVSGMVPRLRIGSLGLTILAFDAVIGVLFMPLGLITAVWQGAGLMLAIGLLGGFMQVSVFTWIQQRVPPALLGRAMSLFMFIFMGLAPISAAVTGWVMKGITLAQLFAASGGTLVVLTALALLLTPMRRVTDTAPAAR
;
A
#
# COMPACT_ATOMS: atom_id res chain seq x y z
N MET A 1 -25.98 -55.77 -42.06
CA MET A 1 -25.33 -56.46 -40.93
C MET A 1 -23.95 -55.86 -40.76
N THR A 2 -23.84 -54.83 -39.91
CA THR A 2 -22.58 -54.23 -39.45
C THR A 2 -22.85 -53.71 -38.06
N ILE A 3 -22.19 -54.33 -37.08
CA ILE A 3 -22.33 -54.09 -35.64
C ILE A 3 -21.39 -52.94 -35.29
N ASP A 4 -21.94 -51.87 -34.73
CA ASP A 4 -21.17 -50.72 -34.25
C ASP A 4 -20.82 -50.94 -32.77
N THR A 5 -19.52 -51.09 -32.48
CA THR A 5 -19.01 -51.39 -31.14
C THR A 5 -18.81 -50.09 -30.36
N ALA A 6 -19.74 -49.79 -29.45
CA ALA A 6 -19.61 -48.72 -28.47
C ALA A 6 -18.40 -48.96 -27.54
N SER A 7 -17.51 -47.97 -27.47
CA SER A 7 -16.38 -47.96 -26.53
C SER A 7 -16.87 -47.66 -25.10
N PRO A 8 -16.37 -48.35 -24.06
CA PRO A 8 -16.82 -48.13 -22.69
C PRO A 8 -16.26 -46.83 -22.11
N HIS A 9 -17.15 -45.96 -21.63
CA HIS A 9 -16.80 -44.81 -20.79
C HIS A 9 -16.02 -45.27 -19.55
N LYS A 10 -14.76 -44.85 -19.44
CA LYS A 10 -14.00 -44.96 -18.18
C LYS A 10 -14.70 -44.11 -17.11
N PRO A 11 -14.99 -44.66 -15.92
CA PRO A 11 -15.54 -43.88 -14.81
C PRO A 11 -14.53 -42.80 -14.39
N GLN A 12 -14.99 -41.55 -14.36
CA GLN A 12 -14.24 -40.44 -13.80
C GLN A 12 -13.93 -40.74 -12.33
N SER A 13 -12.66 -40.63 -11.95
CA SER A 13 -12.23 -40.74 -10.56
C SER A 13 -12.98 -39.72 -9.69
N PRO A 14 -13.41 -40.09 -8.47
CA PRO A 14 -14.12 -39.18 -7.59
C PRO A 14 -13.23 -37.96 -7.27
N SER A 15 -13.76 -36.77 -7.50
CA SER A 15 -13.13 -35.51 -7.12
C SER A 15 -12.77 -35.57 -5.63
N PRO A 16 -11.53 -35.26 -5.22
CA PRO A 16 -11.13 -35.32 -3.81
C PRO A 16 -12.05 -34.39 -3.01
N ALA A 17 -12.62 -34.94 -1.93
CA ALA A 17 -13.51 -34.21 -1.03
C ALA A 17 -12.86 -32.89 -0.59
N SER A 18 -13.56 -31.78 -0.78
CA SER A 18 -13.14 -30.47 -0.29
C SER A 18 -12.81 -30.57 1.21
N PRO A 19 -11.62 -30.16 1.66
CA PRO A 19 -11.24 -30.29 3.07
C PRO A 19 -12.25 -29.56 3.97
N LYS A 20 -12.66 -30.21 5.06
CA LYS A 20 -13.67 -29.73 6.02
C LYS A 20 -13.33 -28.35 6.64
N ASP A 21 -12.08 -27.91 6.57
CA ASP A 21 -11.66 -26.52 6.82
C ASP A 21 -10.50 -26.13 5.87
N PRO A 22 -10.77 -25.34 4.81
CA PRO A 22 -9.74 -24.93 3.84
C PRO A 22 -8.66 -24.03 4.45
N ARG A 23 -8.90 -23.34 5.57
CA ARG A 23 -7.90 -22.49 6.24
C ARG A 23 -6.94 -23.33 7.08
N ALA A 24 -7.46 -24.30 7.84
CA ALA A 24 -6.61 -25.23 8.60
C ALA A 24 -5.72 -26.09 7.68
N ALA A 25 -6.21 -26.42 6.48
CA ALA A 25 -5.42 -27.13 5.47
C ALA A 25 -4.25 -26.28 4.93
N LEU A 26 -4.44 -24.97 4.75
CA LEU A 26 -3.38 -24.05 4.30
C LEU A 26 -2.22 -23.97 5.32
N PHE A 27 -2.52 -23.87 6.61
CA PHE A 27 -1.47 -23.83 7.65
C PHE A 27 -0.73 -25.16 7.83
N LYS A 28 -1.18 -26.25 7.19
CA LYS A 28 -0.44 -27.52 7.12
C LYS A 28 0.47 -27.60 5.91
N ASP A 29 0.24 -26.77 4.89
CA ASP A 29 1.08 -26.72 3.68
C ASP A 29 2.40 -25.98 3.99
N PRO A 30 3.57 -26.67 3.90
CA PRO A 30 4.86 -26.06 4.18
C PRO A 30 5.20 -24.92 3.20
N ASN A 31 4.81 -25.03 1.92
CA ASN A 31 5.09 -24.00 0.93
C ASN A 31 4.32 -22.71 1.25
N PHE A 32 3.05 -22.85 1.65
CA PHE A 32 2.24 -21.71 2.09
C PHE A 32 2.83 -21.05 3.34
N ARG A 33 3.26 -21.84 4.34
CA ARG A 33 3.87 -21.32 5.57
C ARG A 33 5.16 -20.55 5.28
N TRP A 34 6.06 -21.12 4.48
CA TRP A 34 7.33 -20.45 4.13
C TRP A 34 7.08 -19.13 3.40
N MET A 35 6.24 -19.13 2.36
CA MET A 35 5.93 -17.92 1.62
C MET A 35 5.23 -16.87 2.50
N THR A 36 4.28 -17.29 3.33
CA THR A 36 3.50 -16.38 4.17
C THR A 36 4.34 -15.77 5.28
N ALA A 37 5.17 -16.57 5.96
CA ALA A 37 6.07 -16.08 6.99
C ALA A 37 7.11 -15.11 6.41
N GLY A 38 7.73 -15.46 5.28
CA GLY A 38 8.67 -14.61 4.58
C GLY A 38 8.05 -13.30 4.10
N SER A 39 6.83 -13.35 3.57
CA SER A 39 6.13 -12.14 3.10
C SER A 39 5.72 -11.26 4.27
N PHE A 40 5.17 -11.82 5.34
CA PHE A 40 4.80 -11.07 6.54
C PHE A 40 6.01 -10.35 7.16
N LEU A 41 7.15 -11.04 7.30
CA LEU A 41 8.34 -10.44 7.88
C LEU A 41 8.91 -9.34 6.99
N SER A 42 8.97 -9.56 5.67
CA SER A 42 9.40 -8.53 4.70
C SER A 42 8.52 -7.30 4.75
N MET A 43 7.20 -7.48 4.79
CA MET A 43 6.26 -6.38 4.87
C MET A 43 6.37 -5.63 6.20
N LEU A 44 6.69 -6.34 7.29
CA LEU A 44 6.92 -5.73 8.59
C LEU A 44 8.20 -4.89 8.56
N GLY A 45 9.27 -5.41 7.96
CA GLY A 45 10.50 -4.66 7.68
C GLY A 45 10.25 -3.40 6.87
N ASP A 46 9.45 -3.47 5.79
CA ASP A 46 9.13 -2.31 4.95
C ASP A 46 8.54 -1.14 5.78
N GLN A 47 7.83 -1.43 6.88
CA GLN A 47 7.29 -0.41 7.78
C GLN A 47 8.39 0.31 8.59
N PHE A 48 9.50 -0.35 8.90
CA PHE A 48 10.66 0.30 9.51
C PHE A 48 11.26 1.32 8.56
N THR A 49 11.47 0.97 7.29
CA THR A 49 11.94 1.91 6.27
C THR A 49 10.94 3.03 6.00
N LEU A 50 9.63 2.74 6.02
CA LEU A 50 8.57 3.74 5.87
C LEU A 50 8.64 4.85 6.93
N ILE A 51 9.02 4.51 8.16
CA ILE A 51 9.17 5.48 9.25
C ILE A 51 10.58 6.10 9.27
N ALA A 52 11.61 5.28 9.11
CA ALA A 52 13.01 5.68 9.23
C ALA A 52 13.46 6.63 8.11
N LEU A 53 13.07 6.37 6.86
CA LEU A 53 13.55 7.16 5.72
C LEU A 53 13.07 8.62 5.74
N PRO A 54 11.76 8.92 5.93
CA PRO A 54 11.32 10.31 6.09
C PRO A 54 11.98 11.01 7.28
N TRP A 55 12.11 10.30 8.40
CA TRP A 55 12.71 10.83 9.62
C TRP A 55 14.19 11.16 9.44
N LEU A 56 14.95 10.26 8.82
CA LEU A 56 16.36 10.45 8.47
C LEU A 56 16.56 11.71 7.61
N VAL A 57 15.76 11.86 6.56
CA VAL A 57 15.89 12.99 5.63
C VAL A 57 15.63 14.33 6.34
N LEU A 58 14.60 14.38 7.19
CA LEU A 58 14.30 15.57 7.98
C LEU A 58 15.40 15.87 9.01
N GLN A 59 15.96 14.85 9.68
CA GLN A 59 17.07 15.02 10.60
C GLN A 59 18.34 15.53 9.90
N MET A 60 18.64 15.03 8.69
CA MET A 60 19.82 15.43 7.94
C MET A 60 19.73 16.83 7.33
N THR A 61 18.52 17.28 6.94
CA THR A 61 18.38 18.48 6.09
C THR A 61 17.43 19.55 6.62
N GLY A 62 16.43 19.16 7.41
CA GLY A 62 15.31 20.05 7.78
C GLY A 62 14.48 20.58 6.61
N ASP A 63 14.74 20.16 5.37
CA ASP A 63 14.08 20.68 4.16
C ASP A 63 12.98 19.72 3.67
N THR A 64 11.75 20.23 3.66
CA THR A 64 10.55 19.51 3.23
C THR A 64 10.53 19.22 1.74
N LEU A 65 11.22 20.01 0.92
CA LEU A 65 11.40 19.73 -0.51
C LEU A 65 12.39 18.58 -0.74
N VAL A 66 13.43 18.48 0.08
CA VAL A 66 14.34 17.34 0.01
C VAL A 66 13.59 16.05 0.37
N LEU A 67 12.78 16.08 1.43
CA LEU A 67 11.89 14.98 1.78
C LEU A 67 10.94 14.62 0.62
N GLY A 68 10.26 15.60 0.06
CA GLY A 68 9.37 15.41 -1.10
C GLY A 68 10.10 14.78 -2.29
N THR A 69 11.34 15.18 -2.54
CA THR A 69 12.18 14.65 -3.62
C THR A 69 12.58 13.20 -3.37
N VAL A 70 12.97 12.84 -2.13
CA VAL A 70 13.28 11.44 -1.76
C VAL A 70 12.05 10.54 -1.94
N LEU A 71 10.87 10.98 -1.46
CA LEU A 71 9.62 10.22 -1.61
C LEU A 71 9.19 10.10 -3.07
N ALA A 72 9.47 11.11 -3.89
CA ALA A 72 9.26 11.05 -5.33
C ALA A 72 10.21 10.04 -6.00
N LEU A 73 11.50 10.04 -5.65
CA LEU A 73 12.49 9.12 -6.22
C LEU A 73 12.22 7.65 -5.90
N ILE A 74 11.71 7.34 -4.71
CA ILE A 74 11.35 5.95 -4.38
C ILE A 74 10.03 5.52 -5.04
N SER A 75 9.11 6.44 -5.32
CA SER A 75 7.75 6.07 -5.71
C SER A 75 7.41 6.30 -7.18
N ILE A 76 7.94 7.32 -7.85
CA ILE A 76 7.69 7.59 -9.28
C ILE A 76 8.25 6.45 -10.15
N PRO A 77 9.52 6.02 -10.01
CA PRO A 77 10.05 4.89 -10.77
C PRO A 77 9.24 3.63 -10.49
N ARG A 78 8.89 3.39 -9.22
CA ARG A 78 8.02 2.27 -8.84
C ARG A 78 6.70 2.28 -9.62
N ALA A 79 6.03 3.42 -9.69
CA ALA A 79 4.75 3.56 -10.41
C ALA A 79 4.89 3.43 -11.94
N LEU A 80 6.00 3.88 -12.52
CA LEU A 80 6.26 3.74 -13.95
C LEU A 80 6.58 2.29 -14.33
N PHE A 81 7.44 1.64 -13.53
CA PHE A 81 7.94 0.31 -13.84
C PHE A 81 7.02 -0.83 -13.39
N ILE A 82 6.04 -0.60 -12.49
CA ILE A 82 5.06 -1.64 -12.13
C ILE A 82 4.25 -2.11 -13.35
N LEU A 83 3.96 -1.21 -14.30
CA LEU A 83 3.25 -1.52 -15.55
C LEU A 83 4.10 -2.39 -16.48
N VAL A 84 5.41 -2.20 -16.46
CA VAL A 84 6.39 -2.99 -17.24
C VAL A 84 6.70 -4.32 -16.54
N GLY A 85 6.70 -4.32 -15.21
CA GLY A 85 7.09 -5.45 -14.37
C GLY A 85 6.23 -6.69 -14.59
N GLY A 86 4.94 -6.53 -14.91
CA GLY A 86 4.07 -7.65 -15.29
C GLY A 86 4.61 -8.43 -16.50
N ALA A 87 5.00 -7.73 -17.57
CA ALA A 87 5.54 -8.36 -18.77
C ALA A 87 6.90 -9.05 -18.53
N LEU A 88 7.69 -8.55 -17.58
CA LEU A 88 8.96 -9.17 -17.20
C LEU A 88 8.76 -10.46 -16.40
N VAL A 89 7.77 -10.47 -15.51
CA VAL A 89 7.32 -11.64 -14.72
C VAL A 89 6.68 -12.71 -15.61
N ASP A 90 6.13 -12.34 -16.76
CA ASP A 90 5.62 -13.32 -17.73
C ASP A 90 6.76 -14.03 -18.50
N ARG A 91 7.93 -13.37 -18.64
CA ARG A 91 9.09 -13.91 -19.38
C ARG A 91 10.06 -14.70 -18.49
N HIS A 92 10.11 -14.39 -17.20
CA HIS A 92 10.97 -15.06 -16.20
C HIS A 92 10.09 -15.75 -15.15
N SER A 93 10.61 -16.70 -14.38
CA SER A 93 9.78 -17.26 -13.31
C SER A 93 9.49 -16.19 -12.23
N PRO A 94 8.25 -16.10 -11.69
CA PRO A 94 7.92 -15.17 -10.59
C PRO A 94 8.86 -15.32 -9.38
N LYS A 95 9.35 -16.54 -9.14
CA LYS A 95 10.31 -16.84 -8.07
C LYS A 95 11.67 -16.19 -8.29
N GLN A 96 12.22 -16.27 -9.50
CA GLN A 96 13.50 -15.64 -9.80
C GLN A 96 13.40 -14.12 -9.67
N VAL A 97 12.34 -13.51 -10.20
CA VAL A 97 12.13 -12.05 -10.08
C VAL A 97 12.05 -11.64 -8.61
N LEU A 98 11.25 -12.32 -7.80
CA LEU A 98 11.16 -12.04 -6.37
C LEU A 98 12.48 -12.24 -5.61
N MET A 99 13.25 -13.28 -5.93
CA MET A 99 14.54 -13.50 -5.27
C MET A 99 15.52 -12.38 -5.58
N VAL A 100 15.62 -11.97 -6.85
CA VAL A 100 16.49 -10.86 -7.27
C VAL A 100 16.10 -9.57 -6.56
N THR A 101 14.81 -9.21 -6.54
CA THR A 101 14.37 -7.98 -5.87
C THR A 101 14.62 -8.01 -4.37
N LYS A 102 14.49 -9.17 -3.72
CA LYS A 102 14.84 -9.33 -2.30
C LYS A 102 16.32 -9.12 -2.03
N TYR A 103 17.20 -9.71 -2.85
CA TYR A 103 18.65 -9.50 -2.71
C TYR A 103 19.06 -8.05 -2.98
N VAL A 104 18.47 -7.40 -3.99
CA VAL A 104 18.74 -5.99 -4.28
C VAL A 104 18.32 -5.11 -3.11
N ASN A 105 17.10 -5.29 -2.57
CA ASN A 105 16.66 -4.52 -1.40
C ASN A 105 17.50 -4.82 -0.16
N LEU A 106 17.89 -6.07 0.09
CA LEU A 106 18.82 -6.44 1.16
C LEU A 106 20.11 -5.63 1.07
N VAL A 107 20.75 -5.61 -0.11
CA VAL A 107 22.03 -4.89 -0.28
C VAL A 107 21.84 -3.38 -0.12
N LEU A 108 20.79 -2.81 -0.71
CA LEU A 108 20.53 -1.37 -0.64
C LEU A 108 20.21 -0.91 0.79
N LEU A 109 19.39 -1.66 1.53
CA LEU A 109 19.03 -1.34 2.90
C LEU A 109 20.17 -1.63 3.88
N ALA A 110 20.96 -2.69 3.66
CA ALA A 110 22.17 -2.93 4.44
C ALA A 110 23.23 -1.84 4.22
N ALA A 111 23.38 -1.36 2.98
CA ALA A 111 24.24 -0.22 2.67
C ALA A 111 23.72 1.05 3.36
N LEU A 112 22.41 1.33 3.29
CA LEU A 112 21.80 2.47 3.98
C LEU A 112 22.02 2.39 5.50
N ALA A 113 21.76 1.22 6.11
CA ALA A 113 22.02 0.98 7.53
C ALA A 113 23.49 1.21 7.89
N GLY A 114 24.42 0.62 7.14
CA GLY A 114 25.86 0.77 7.37
C GLY A 114 26.34 2.21 7.24
N LEU A 115 25.87 2.95 6.22
CA LEU A 115 26.23 4.36 6.01
C LEU A 115 25.67 5.27 7.11
N VAL A 116 24.44 5.01 7.57
CA VAL A 116 23.83 5.74 8.70
C VAL A 116 24.62 5.46 9.99
N LEU A 117 24.89 4.20 10.30
CA LEU A 117 25.62 3.81 11.52
C LEU A 117 27.08 4.29 11.50
N ALA A 118 27.70 4.36 10.33
CA ALA A 118 29.06 4.89 10.17
C ALA A 118 29.11 6.44 10.17
N GLY A 119 27.96 7.12 10.13
CA GLY A 119 27.92 8.59 10.04
C GLY A 119 28.48 9.18 8.74
N THR A 120 28.62 8.35 7.68
CA THR A 120 29.21 8.75 6.40
C THR A 120 28.16 8.99 5.30
N LEU A 121 26.87 8.84 5.64
CA LEU A 121 25.78 9.04 4.71
C LEU A 121 25.69 10.49 4.25
N THR A 122 25.66 10.71 2.95
CA THR A 122 25.48 12.03 2.31
C THR A 122 24.18 12.06 1.51
N LEU A 123 23.67 13.27 1.24
CA LEU A 123 22.36 13.44 0.61
C LEU A 123 22.24 12.78 -0.78
N TRP A 124 23.28 12.83 -1.61
CA TRP A 124 23.24 12.19 -2.92
C TRP A 124 23.12 10.66 -2.81
N MET A 125 23.72 10.05 -1.77
CA MET A 125 23.58 8.62 -1.49
C MET A 125 22.15 8.27 -1.13
N VAL A 126 21.47 9.13 -0.35
CA VAL A 126 20.03 8.96 -0.04
C VAL A 126 19.21 8.95 -1.32
N TYR A 127 19.47 9.86 -2.25
CA TYR A 127 18.77 9.89 -3.54
C TYR A 127 19.03 8.61 -4.36
N ALA A 128 20.28 8.17 -4.47
CA ALA A 128 20.66 6.99 -5.23
C ALA A 128 20.06 5.70 -4.65
N LEU A 129 20.15 5.52 -3.32
CA LEU A 129 19.59 4.37 -2.61
C LEU A 129 18.06 4.36 -2.71
N SER A 130 17.40 5.51 -2.54
CA SER A 130 15.94 5.61 -2.65
C SER A 130 15.43 5.27 -4.04
N LEU A 131 16.13 5.73 -5.09
CA LEU A 131 15.86 5.36 -6.47
C LEU A 131 16.02 3.85 -6.69
N GLY A 132 17.11 3.26 -6.19
CA GLY A 132 17.38 1.83 -6.29
C GLY A 132 16.31 0.98 -5.61
N ILE A 133 15.90 1.35 -4.39
CA ILE A 133 14.83 0.67 -3.63
C ILE A 133 13.53 0.76 -4.43
N GLY A 134 13.15 1.96 -4.90
CA GLY A 134 11.95 2.17 -5.69
C GLY A 134 11.88 1.29 -6.95
N LEU A 135 12.98 1.20 -7.68
CA LEU A 135 13.11 0.32 -8.85
C LEU A 135 12.99 -1.16 -8.49
N ALA A 136 13.65 -1.61 -7.43
CA ALA A 136 13.59 -3.01 -6.99
C ALA A 136 12.16 -3.39 -6.55
N THR A 137 11.49 -2.53 -5.78
CA THR A 137 10.11 -2.77 -5.31
C THR A 137 9.10 -2.82 -6.46
N ALA A 138 9.36 -2.11 -7.57
CA ALA A 138 8.47 -2.07 -8.75
C ALA A 138 8.17 -3.47 -9.31
N PHE A 139 9.16 -4.36 -9.29
CA PHE A 139 9.05 -5.72 -9.79
C PHE A 139 8.56 -6.72 -8.73
N SER A 140 8.75 -6.42 -7.44
CA SER A 140 8.32 -7.29 -6.33
C SER A 140 6.81 -7.46 -6.27
N ILE A 141 6.03 -6.40 -6.52
CA ILE A 141 4.57 -6.44 -6.42
C ILE A 141 3.95 -7.42 -7.44
N PRO A 142 4.16 -7.26 -8.76
CA PRO A 142 3.58 -8.18 -9.74
C PRO A 142 4.09 -9.61 -9.54
N ALA A 143 5.38 -9.79 -9.25
CA ALA A 143 5.97 -11.12 -9.01
C ALA A 143 5.37 -11.80 -7.77
N GLY A 144 5.10 -11.05 -6.69
CA GLY A 144 4.40 -11.51 -5.50
C GLY A 144 2.99 -12.02 -5.78
N THR A 145 2.21 -11.26 -6.56
CA THR A 145 0.85 -11.66 -6.93
C THR A 145 0.84 -12.90 -7.84
N ALA A 146 1.80 -13.02 -8.76
CA ALA A 146 1.95 -14.16 -9.65
C ALA A 146 2.47 -15.42 -8.93
N MET A 147 3.12 -15.27 -7.78
CA MET A 147 3.66 -16.40 -7.01
C MET A 147 2.55 -17.22 -6.32
N MET A 148 1.51 -16.59 -5.80
CA MET A 148 0.49 -17.28 -4.98
C MET A 148 -0.12 -18.52 -5.67
N PRO A 149 -0.50 -18.47 -6.97
CA PRO A 149 -0.97 -19.65 -7.71
C PRO A 149 0.04 -20.80 -7.88
N HIS A 150 1.34 -20.54 -7.71
CA HIS A 150 2.41 -21.55 -7.80
C HIS A 150 2.69 -22.22 -6.45
N VAL A 151 2.11 -21.69 -5.36
CA VAL A 151 2.39 -22.11 -3.98
C VAL A 151 1.23 -22.88 -3.38
N VAL A 152 -0.02 -22.53 -3.71
CA VAL A 152 -1.21 -23.20 -3.18
C VAL A 152 -2.10 -23.71 -4.30
N ALA A 153 -2.85 -24.78 -4.02
CA ALA A 153 -3.81 -25.34 -4.97
C ALA A 153 -4.94 -24.34 -5.28
N ARG A 154 -5.48 -24.38 -6.51
CA ARG A 154 -6.55 -23.46 -6.96
C ARG A 154 -7.73 -23.32 -6.00
N PRO A 155 -8.28 -24.41 -5.40
CA PRO A 155 -9.40 -24.30 -4.46
C PRO A 155 -9.07 -23.53 -3.17
N GLN A 156 -7.79 -23.40 -2.83
CA GLN A 156 -7.32 -22.73 -1.61
C GLN A 156 -6.88 -21.28 -1.87
N LEU A 157 -6.81 -20.83 -3.12
CA LEU A 157 -6.30 -19.49 -3.48
C LEU A 157 -7.08 -18.36 -2.81
N GLN A 158 -8.40 -18.46 -2.71
CA GLN A 158 -9.22 -17.44 -2.07
C GLN A 158 -8.89 -17.31 -0.58
N ALA A 159 -8.76 -18.44 0.12
CA ALA A 159 -8.41 -18.45 1.54
C ALA A 159 -6.97 -17.95 1.77
N ALA A 160 -6.03 -18.32 0.90
CA ALA A 160 -4.65 -17.86 0.95
C ALA A 160 -4.54 -16.34 0.75
N ASN A 161 -5.21 -15.81 -0.28
CA ASN A 161 -5.27 -14.36 -0.51
C ASN A 161 -5.94 -13.61 0.64
N GLY A 162 -6.98 -14.18 1.25
CA GLY A 162 -7.63 -13.61 2.44
C GLY A 162 -6.67 -13.49 3.62
N ILE A 163 -5.85 -14.51 3.88
CA ILE A 163 -4.81 -14.48 4.92
C ILE A 163 -3.75 -13.43 4.60
N SER A 164 -3.25 -13.38 3.36
CA SER A 164 -2.25 -12.37 2.95
C SER A 164 -2.78 -10.94 3.07
N LEU A 165 -4.06 -10.72 2.77
CA LEU A 165 -4.72 -9.43 2.97
C LEU A 165 -4.80 -9.07 4.46
N GLY A 166 -5.22 -10.01 5.32
CA GLY A 166 -5.28 -9.79 6.77
C GLY A 166 -3.92 -9.48 7.38
N LEU A 167 -2.89 -10.25 7.01
CA LEU A 167 -1.51 -10.02 7.45
C LEU A 167 -0.99 -8.66 6.99
N ARG A 168 -1.32 -8.24 5.77
CA ARG A 168 -0.95 -6.89 5.29
C ARG A 168 -1.48 -5.79 6.19
N GLN A 169 -2.76 -5.87 6.55
CA GLN A 169 -3.37 -4.86 7.40
C GLN A 169 -2.82 -4.89 8.83
N LEU A 170 -2.55 -6.09 9.35
CA LEU A 170 -1.88 -6.24 10.64
C LEU A 170 -0.51 -5.56 10.65
N THR A 171 0.26 -5.72 9.58
CA THR A 171 1.56 -5.07 9.41
C THR A 171 1.44 -3.55 9.30
N MET A 172 0.46 -3.02 8.55
CA MET A 172 0.24 -1.56 8.46
C MET A 172 -0.14 -0.92 9.80
N PHE A 173 -0.73 -1.69 10.71
CA PHE A 173 -1.03 -1.25 12.07
C PHE A 173 0.19 -1.37 13.00
N LEU A 174 0.76 -2.57 13.12
CA LEU A 174 1.82 -2.84 14.10
C LEU A 174 3.19 -2.29 13.68
N GLY A 175 3.50 -2.33 12.39
CA GLY A 175 4.83 -1.98 11.90
C GLY A 175 5.25 -0.54 12.21
N PRO A 176 4.44 0.49 11.88
CA PRO A 176 4.74 1.87 12.22
C PRO A 176 4.94 2.13 13.72
N LEU A 177 4.16 1.45 14.57
CA LEU A 177 4.30 1.54 16.03
C LEU A 177 5.64 0.96 16.50
N LEU A 178 5.99 -0.24 16.02
CA LEU A 178 7.24 -0.90 16.38
C LEU A 178 8.45 -0.12 15.85
N ALA A 179 8.37 0.41 14.63
CA ALA A 179 9.40 1.22 14.02
C ALA A 179 9.62 2.54 14.78
N GLY A 180 8.55 3.27 15.08
CA GLY A 180 8.63 4.52 15.85
C GLY A 180 9.17 4.30 17.26
N LEU A 181 8.75 3.21 17.92
CA LEU A 181 9.25 2.83 19.25
C LEU A 181 10.74 2.48 19.21
N LEU A 182 11.18 1.69 18.24
CA LEU A 182 12.59 1.35 18.07
C LEU A 182 13.45 2.61 17.87
N ILE A 183 13.05 3.49 16.96
CA ILE A 183 13.80 4.72 16.67
C ILE A 183 13.84 5.62 17.91
N ALA A 184 12.78 5.67 18.71
CA ALA A 184 12.75 6.44 19.94
C ALA A 184 13.67 5.86 21.02
N LEU A 185 13.52 4.56 21.35
CA LEU A 185 14.29 3.90 22.41
C LEU A 185 15.81 3.91 22.13
N PHE A 186 16.20 3.76 20.87
CA PHE A 186 17.60 3.72 20.46
C PHE A 186 18.10 5.05 19.86
N GLY A 187 17.25 6.08 19.81
CA GLY A 187 17.60 7.44 19.40
C GLY A 187 17.80 8.38 20.58
N THR A 188 17.09 8.16 21.69
CA THR A 188 17.29 8.87 22.95
C THR A 188 18.42 8.25 23.75
N GLY A 189 19.66 8.47 23.31
CA GLY A 189 20.80 8.38 24.23
C GLY A 189 20.76 9.59 25.16
N ASP A 190 20.36 9.37 26.42
CA ASP A 190 20.69 10.30 27.52
C ASP A 190 22.21 10.52 27.51
N THR A 191 22.68 11.72 27.15
CA THR A 191 23.77 12.48 27.81
C THR A 191 24.16 13.75 27.04
N ALA A 192 24.12 14.86 27.76
CA ALA A 192 24.96 16.07 27.62
C ALA A 192 25.50 16.43 26.21
N ALA A 193 24.78 17.34 25.53
CA ALA A 193 25.24 18.51 24.77
C ALA A 193 26.44 18.45 23.79
N SER A 194 27.13 17.34 23.56
CA SER A 194 28.27 17.27 22.63
C SER A 194 28.33 16.02 21.74
N GLU A 195 27.51 14.99 21.97
CA GLU A 195 27.49 13.73 21.17
C GLU A 195 26.14 13.44 20.48
N ALA A 196 25.27 14.45 20.38
CA ALA A 196 23.87 14.30 19.90
C ALA A 196 23.71 13.82 18.44
N THR A 197 24.76 13.90 17.62
CA THR A 197 24.71 13.50 16.21
C THR A 197 24.79 11.97 16.01
N HIS A 198 25.43 11.22 16.92
CA HIS A 198 25.63 9.77 16.76
C HIS A 198 24.51 8.94 17.43
N ALA A 199 23.89 9.43 18.52
CA ALA A 199 22.84 8.70 19.23
C ALA A 199 21.57 8.49 18.36
N ASN A 200 21.10 9.53 17.66
CA ASN A 200 19.91 9.43 16.79
C ASN A 200 20.15 8.56 15.54
N ALA A 201 21.39 8.47 15.06
CA ALA A 201 21.74 7.63 13.92
C ALA A 201 21.62 6.14 14.25
N THR A 202 21.77 5.75 15.52
CA THR A 202 21.72 4.34 15.94
C THR A 202 20.32 3.76 15.76
N GLY A 203 19.28 4.41 16.28
CA GLY A 203 17.90 3.93 16.14
C GLY A 203 17.42 3.87 14.68
N ILE A 204 17.76 4.88 13.87
CA ILE A 204 17.43 4.91 12.44
C ILE A 204 18.20 3.82 11.68
N GLY A 205 19.50 3.67 11.96
CA GLY A 205 20.34 2.63 11.34
C GLY A 205 19.86 1.22 11.67
N LEU A 206 19.45 0.98 12.92
CA LEU A 206 18.86 -0.28 13.35
C LEU A 206 17.53 -0.56 12.65
N ALA A 207 16.70 0.45 12.41
CA ALA A 207 15.45 0.28 11.66
C ALA A 207 15.72 -0.23 10.22
N PHE A 208 16.70 0.36 9.52
CA PHE A 208 17.11 -0.14 8.20
C PHE A 208 17.77 -1.52 8.25
N ALA A 209 18.55 -1.80 9.31
CA ALA A 209 19.16 -3.12 9.50
C ALA A 209 18.11 -4.23 9.74
N ILE A 210 17.06 -3.93 10.50
CA ILE A 210 15.92 -4.84 10.71
C ILE A 210 15.22 -5.09 9.37
N ASP A 211 15.00 -4.06 8.56
CA ASP A 211 14.38 -4.24 7.25
C ASP A 211 15.27 -5.06 6.31
N ALA A 212 16.57 -4.76 6.25
CA ALA A 212 17.54 -5.56 5.51
C ALA A 212 17.52 -7.03 5.94
N LEU A 213 17.54 -7.31 7.25
CA LEU A 213 17.43 -8.67 7.78
C LEU A 213 16.08 -9.32 7.40
N SER A 214 15.00 -8.55 7.39
CA SER A 214 13.67 -9.01 6.95
C SER A 214 13.72 -9.51 5.50
N PHE A 215 14.42 -8.78 4.61
CA PHE A 215 14.63 -9.20 3.23
C PHE A 215 15.52 -10.43 3.11
N ALA A 216 16.57 -10.56 3.91
CA ALA A 216 17.41 -11.76 3.96
C ALA A 216 16.62 -13.01 4.38
N VAL A 217 15.86 -12.91 5.47
CA VAL A 217 15.00 -14.00 5.94
C VAL A 217 13.90 -14.30 4.94
N SER A 218 13.33 -13.28 4.30
CA SER A 218 12.32 -13.45 3.25
C SER A 218 12.88 -14.15 2.00
N ALA A 219 14.14 -13.86 1.62
CA ALA A 219 14.82 -14.55 0.53
C ALA A 219 15.10 -16.02 0.90
N TRP A 220 15.56 -16.27 2.12
CA TRP A 220 15.80 -17.62 2.62
C TRP A 220 14.51 -18.46 2.70
N THR A 221 13.44 -17.91 3.26
CA THR A 221 12.13 -18.60 3.30
C THR A 221 11.58 -18.85 1.90
N LEU A 222 11.72 -17.88 0.98
CA LEU A 222 11.31 -18.07 -0.42
C LEU A 222 12.15 -19.14 -1.14
N SER A 223 13.44 -19.29 -0.80
CA SER A 223 14.26 -20.35 -1.38
C SER A 223 13.74 -21.74 -1.01
N GLN A 224 13.16 -21.91 0.19
CA GLN A 224 12.55 -23.16 0.66
C GLN A 224 11.23 -23.50 -0.03
N VAL A 225 10.55 -22.53 -0.65
CA VAL A 225 9.28 -22.74 -1.35
C VAL A 225 9.52 -23.58 -2.60
N GLN A 226 8.91 -24.76 -2.68
CA GLN A 226 8.94 -25.61 -3.87
C GLN A 226 7.78 -25.20 -4.78
N THR A 227 8.08 -24.53 -5.89
CA THR A 227 7.06 -24.08 -6.84
C THR A 227 6.48 -25.28 -7.58
N HIS A 228 5.16 -25.43 -7.55
CA HIS A 228 4.50 -26.37 -8.44
C HIS A 228 4.51 -25.80 -9.86
N ALA A 229 4.70 -26.67 -10.87
CA ALA A 229 4.50 -26.28 -12.26
C ALA A 229 3.06 -25.84 -12.42
N ALA A 230 2.83 -24.54 -12.58
CA ALA A 230 1.50 -24.06 -12.93
C ALA A 230 1.15 -24.66 -14.30
N PRO A 231 -0.09 -25.16 -14.50
CA PRO A 231 -0.55 -25.48 -15.84
C PRO A 231 -0.33 -24.25 -16.72
N ALA A 232 0.38 -24.41 -17.84
CA ALA A 232 0.60 -23.34 -18.80
C ALA A 232 -0.76 -22.73 -19.12
N THR A 233 -1.01 -21.54 -18.59
CA THR A 233 -2.23 -20.82 -18.94
C THR A 233 -1.99 -20.36 -20.37
N PRO A 234 -2.88 -20.67 -21.33
CA PRO A 234 -2.68 -20.26 -22.72
C PRO A 234 -2.38 -18.76 -22.71
N THR A 235 -1.17 -18.43 -23.16
CA THR A 235 -0.69 -17.06 -23.24
C THR A 235 -1.67 -16.36 -24.15
N ALA A 236 -2.55 -15.52 -23.58
CA ALA A 236 -3.38 -14.65 -24.38
C ALA A 236 -2.42 -13.91 -25.33
N ALA A 237 -2.76 -13.87 -26.63
CA ALA A 237 -1.92 -13.24 -27.64
C ALA A 237 -1.40 -11.89 -27.10
N PRO A 238 -0.13 -11.52 -27.37
CA PRO A 238 0.45 -10.30 -26.84
C PRO A 238 -0.28 -9.09 -27.44
N GLN A 239 -1.43 -8.73 -26.87
CA GLN A 239 -1.98 -7.40 -27.04
C GLN A 239 -0.96 -6.48 -26.41
N ALA A 240 -0.47 -5.50 -27.18
CA ALA A 240 0.39 -4.47 -26.66
C ALA A 240 -0.23 -3.94 -25.35
N VAL A 241 0.55 -3.96 -24.26
CA VAL A 241 0.09 -3.55 -22.93
C VAL A 241 -0.61 -2.19 -23.01
N LEU A 242 -0.09 -1.27 -23.83
CA LEU A 242 -0.72 0.01 -24.14
C LEU A 242 -2.09 -0.10 -24.82
N ALA A 243 -2.27 -0.99 -25.81
CA ALA A 243 -3.56 -1.19 -26.47
C ALA A 243 -4.60 -1.80 -25.52
N SER A 244 -4.18 -2.71 -24.63
CA SER A 244 -5.03 -3.27 -23.58
C SER A 244 -5.42 -2.22 -22.53
N VAL A 245 -4.50 -1.32 -22.16
CA VAL A 245 -4.75 -0.16 -21.29
C VAL A 245 -5.70 0.83 -21.96
N ALA A 246 -5.49 1.15 -23.24
CA ALA A 246 -6.35 2.07 -24.00
C ALA A 246 -7.78 1.53 -24.15
N HIS A 247 -7.94 0.24 -24.44
CA HIS A 247 -9.26 -0.41 -24.45
C HIS A 247 -9.94 -0.40 -23.08
N GLY A 248 -9.18 -0.61 -21.99
CA GLY A 248 -9.67 -0.47 -20.63
C GLY A 248 -10.18 0.94 -20.34
N LEU A 249 -9.34 1.95 -20.58
CA LEU A 249 -9.69 3.36 -20.40
C LEU A 249 -10.92 3.76 -21.21
N ALA A 250 -11.04 3.31 -22.46
CA ALA A 250 -12.20 3.60 -23.30
C ALA A 250 -13.51 3.05 -22.71
N HIS A 251 -13.48 1.88 -22.06
CA HIS A 251 -14.65 1.33 -21.36
C HIS A 251 -15.00 2.16 -20.11
N PHE A 252 -14.02 2.49 -19.27
CA PHE A 252 -14.25 3.32 -18.08
C PHE A 252 -14.75 4.72 -18.44
N TRP A 253 -14.30 5.28 -19.56
CA TRP A 253 -14.72 6.60 -20.01
C TRP A 253 -16.18 6.64 -20.50
N ARG A 254 -16.73 5.49 -20.89
CA ARG A 254 -18.14 5.33 -21.33
C ARG A 254 -19.10 5.14 -20.17
N ASP A 255 -18.68 4.52 -19.06
CA ASP A 255 -19.49 4.43 -17.85
C ASP A 255 -19.38 5.75 -17.04
N HIS A 256 -20.47 6.51 -17.04
CA HIS A 256 -20.52 7.85 -16.46
C HIS A 256 -20.21 7.85 -14.95
N GLU A 257 -20.64 6.84 -14.20
CA GLU A 257 -20.40 6.77 -12.75
C GLU A 257 -18.97 6.32 -12.44
N LEU A 258 -18.46 5.29 -13.13
CA LEU A 258 -17.07 4.87 -12.99
C LEU A 258 -16.12 6.02 -13.31
N ARG A 259 -16.33 6.71 -14.44
CA ARG A 259 -15.54 7.89 -14.81
C ARG A 259 -15.54 8.94 -13.71
N THR A 260 -16.71 9.26 -13.16
CA THR A 260 -16.85 10.30 -12.14
C THR A 260 -16.13 9.90 -10.84
N CYS A 261 -16.31 8.68 -10.36
CA CYS A 261 -15.63 8.19 -9.15
C CYS A 261 -14.10 8.17 -9.33
N PHE A 262 -13.60 7.70 -10.47
CA PHE A 262 -12.16 7.64 -10.73
C PHE A 262 -11.53 9.04 -10.86
N LEU A 263 -12.22 10.00 -11.50
CA LEU A 263 -11.77 11.40 -11.53
C LEU A 263 -11.75 12.02 -10.13
N TYR A 264 -12.78 11.75 -9.34
CA TYR A 264 -12.87 12.21 -7.95
C TYR A 264 -11.72 11.65 -7.09
N TRP A 265 -11.48 10.34 -7.14
CA TRP A 265 -10.35 9.72 -6.43
C TRP A 265 -8.99 10.18 -6.96
N SER A 266 -8.86 10.50 -8.25
CA SER A 266 -7.65 11.12 -8.81
C SER A 266 -7.38 12.49 -8.19
N ALA A 267 -8.42 13.31 -8.02
CA ALA A 267 -8.30 14.60 -7.35
C ALA A 267 -7.90 14.43 -5.89
N ILE A 268 -8.55 13.54 -5.14
CA ILE A 268 -8.17 13.23 -3.75
C ILE A 268 -6.71 12.76 -3.68
N ALA A 269 -6.31 11.82 -4.53
CA ALA A 269 -4.95 11.29 -4.54
C ALA A 269 -3.91 12.39 -4.82
N LEU A 270 -4.22 13.34 -5.71
CA LEU A 270 -3.32 14.44 -6.06
C LEU A 270 -3.24 15.51 -4.97
N PHE A 271 -4.33 15.83 -4.27
CA PHE A 271 -4.36 16.94 -3.31
C PHE A 271 -4.16 16.52 -1.84
N ILE A 272 -4.45 15.26 -1.47
CA ILE A 272 -4.53 14.84 -0.05
C ILE A 272 -3.42 13.86 0.35
N MET A 273 -2.93 13.02 -0.57
CA MET A 273 -1.93 12.00 -0.23
C MET A 273 -0.56 12.60 0.13
N GLY A 274 -0.15 13.66 -0.57
CA GLY A 274 1.08 14.39 -0.31
C GLY A 274 1.13 15.01 1.09
N PRO A 275 0.09 15.76 1.53
CA PRO A 275 -0.03 16.21 2.91
C PRO A 275 0.06 15.08 3.93
N ILE A 276 -0.59 13.94 3.72
CA ILE A 276 -0.47 12.80 4.64
C ILE A 276 0.99 12.30 4.72
N HIS A 277 1.69 12.16 3.59
CA HIS A 277 3.05 11.62 3.55
C HIS A 277 4.15 12.61 4.00
N ILE A 278 3.96 13.92 3.82
CA ILE A 278 4.97 14.94 4.16
C ILE A 278 4.64 15.64 5.48
N ALA A 279 3.38 16.04 5.67
CA ALA A 279 3.00 16.88 6.80
C ALA A 279 3.03 16.11 8.12
N ILE A 280 2.70 14.81 8.13
CA ILE A 280 2.70 14.01 9.36
C ILE A 280 4.13 13.79 9.90
N PRO A 281 5.14 13.38 9.10
CA PRO A 281 6.52 13.36 9.56
C PRO A 281 7.03 14.72 10.04
N VAL A 282 6.68 15.79 9.32
CA VAL A 282 7.09 17.16 9.68
C VAL A 282 6.46 17.57 10.99
N LEU A 283 5.17 17.30 11.20
CA LEU A 283 4.44 17.53 12.46
C LEU A 283 5.11 16.85 13.65
N ALA A 284 5.50 15.59 13.46
CA ALA A 284 6.18 14.81 14.48
C ALA A 284 7.59 15.35 14.78
N SER A 285 8.31 15.88 13.76
CA SER A 285 9.63 16.49 13.94
C SER A 285 9.59 17.91 14.54
N SER A 286 8.53 18.68 14.29
CA SER A 286 8.43 20.07 14.73
C SER A 286 8.08 20.24 16.20
N THR A 287 7.60 19.17 16.85
CA THR A 287 7.22 19.22 18.27
C THR A 287 8.26 18.44 19.10
N PRO A 288 9.10 19.12 19.89
CA PRO A 288 10.27 18.51 20.54
C PRO A 288 9.96 17.33 21.46
N GLN A 289 8.75 17.25 22.04
CA GLN A 289 8.35 16.12 22.89
C GLN A 289 7.82 14.89 22.11
N LEU A 290 7.59 15.00 20.80
CA LEU A 290 6.84 14.02 20.00
C LEU A 290 7.77 13.04 19.25
N GLY A 291 8.78 13.54 18.52
CA GLY A 291 9.82 12.70 17.92
C GLY A 291 9.32 11.61 16.95
N ALA A 292 10.18 10.64 16.64
CA ALA A 292 9.83 9.48 15.80
C ALA A 292 8.74 8.59 16.43
N ALA A 293 8.66 8.55 17.77
CA ALA A 293 7.61 7.84 18.50
C ALA A 293 6.22 8.38 18.17
N ALA A 294 6.04 9.71 18.11
CA ALA A 294 4.76 10.28 17.74
C ALA A 294 4.40 10.03 16.28
N PHE A 295 5.38 10.08 15.37
CA PHE A 295 5.14 9.72 13.97
C PHE A 295 4.62 8.27 13.88
N GLY A 296 5.33 7.33 14.49
CA GLY A 296 4.91 5.92 14.56
C GLY A 296 3.55 5.74 15.24
N THR A 297 3.27 6.49 16.31
CA THR A 297 1.99 6.47 17.03
C THR A 297 0.83 6.96 16.16
N MET A 298 1.00 8.06 15.43
CA MET A 298 -0.04 8.63 14.55
C MET A 298 -0.33 7.70 13.36
N VAL A 299 0.70 7.20 12.69
CA VAL A 299 0.54 6.26 11.57
C VAL A 299 -0.04 4.93 12.07
N GLY A 300 0.41 4.45 13.23
CA GLY A 300 -0.14 3.27 13.89
C GLY A 300 -1.61 3.43 14.25
N ALA A 301 -2.00 4.58 14.82
CA ALA A 301 -3.40 4.89 15.12
C ALA A 301 -4.27 4.94 13.86
N HIS A 302 -3.75 5.50 12.75
CA HIS A 302 -4.41 5.44 11.44
C HIS A 302 -4.60 3.99 10.95
N GLY A 303 -3.58 3.14 11.09
CA GLY A 303 -3.67 1.72 10.76
C GLY A 303 -4.70 0.96 11.62
N ALA A 304 -4.72 1.23 12.93
CA ALA A 304 -5.70 0.67 13.86
C ALA A 304 -7.13 1.08 13.50
N GLY A 305 -7.34 2.38 13.23
CA GLY A 305 -8.60 2.91 12.75
C GLY A 305 -9.04 2.20 11.47
N THR A 306 -8.13 2.07 10.49
CA THR A 306 -8.41 1.39 9.21
C THR A 306 -8.91 -0.04 9.43
N LEU A 307 -8.24 -0.82 10.28
CA LEU A 307 -8.67 -2.18 10.64
C LEU A 307 -10.07 -2.19 11.26
N LEU A 308 -10.33 -1.31 12.23
CA LEU A 308 -11.65 -1.19 12.87
C LEU A 308 -12.73 -0.82 11.83
N GLY A 309 -12.44 0.13 10.95
CA GLY A 309 -13.33 0.53 9.86
C GLY A 309 -13.70 -0.61 8.92
N MET A 310 -12.72 -1.47 8.57
CA MET A 310 -12.99 -2.66 7.75
C MET A 310 -13.90 -3.66 8.45
N VAL A 311 -13.66 -3.92 9.75
CA VAL A 311 -14.49 -4.80 10.56
C VAL A 311 -15.92 -4.25 10.66
N VAL A 312 -16.06 -2.97 10.95
CA VAL A 312 -17.36 -2.28 11.00
C VAL A 312 -18.07 -2.38 9.65
N SER A 313 -17.39 -2.16 8.53
CA SER A 313 -17.99 -2.30 7.19
C SER A 313 -18.51 -3.72 6.93
N GLY A 314 -17.88 -4.75 7.49
CA GLY A 314 -18.36 -6.14 7.40
C GLY A 314 -19.53 -6.43 8.34
N MET A 315 -19.59 -5.81 9.51
CA MET A 315 -20.67 -5.99 10.50
C MET A 315 -21.95 -5.23 10.14
N VAL A 316 -21.83 -4.05 9.53
CA VAL A 316 -22.95 -3.20 9.13
C VAL A 316 -22.90 -2.89 7.63
N PRO A 317 -23.02 -3.89 6.75
CA PRO A 317 -22.87 -3.70 5.29
C PRO A 317 -23.94 -2.80 4.67
N ARG A 318 -25.06 -2.59 5.39
CA ARG A 318 -26.18 -1.73 4.98
C ARG A 318 -26.07 -0.28 5.45
N LEU A 319 -25.03 0.07 6.20
CA LEU A 319 -24.84 1.45 6.64
C LEU A 319 -24.56 2.32 5.39
N ARG A 320 -25.57 3.10 4.99
CA ARG A 320 -25.57 3.98 3.83
C ARG A 320 -26.32 5.26 4.15
N ILE A 321 -25.75 6.38 3.76
CA ILE A 321 -26.43 7.68 3.79
C ILE A 321 -27.13 7.85 2.45
N GLY A 322 -28.26 7.17 2.27
CA GLY A 322 -29.05 7.18 1.03
C GLY A 322 -28.45 6.36 -0.12
N SER A 323 -27.26 6.73 -0.60
CA SER A 323 -26.54 6.03 -1.68
C SER A 323 -25.08 5.79 -1.32
N LEU A 324 -24.39 4.92 -2.06
CA LEU A 324 -22.96 4.68 -1.85
C LEU A 324 -22.18 5.98 -2.07
N GLY A 325 -22.45 6.69 -3.16
CA GLY A 325 -21.73 7.92 -3.47
C GLY A 325 -21.98 9.04 -2.46
N LEU A 326 -23.19 9.18 -1.90
CA LEU A 326 -23.44 10.10 -0.78
C LEU A 326 -22.67 9.70 0.48
N THR A 327 -22.56 8.39 0.74
CA THR A 327 -21.79 7.88 1.88
C THR A 327 -20.30 8.20 1.73
N ILE A 328 -19.74 8.00 0.53
CA ILE A 328 -18.35 8.38 0.19
C ILE A 328 -18.13 9.87 0.43
N LEU A 329 -18.97 10.72 -0.17
CA LEU A 329 -18.82 12.18 -0.05
C LEU A 329 -18.98 12.68 1.38
N ALA A 330 -19.90 12.10 2.17
CA ALA A 330 -20.09 12.45 3.56
C ALA A 330 -18.88 12.06 4.42
N PHE A 331 -18.34 10.86 4.25
CA PHE A 331 -17.17 10.40 5.00
C PHE A 331 -15.93 11.21 4.61
N ASP A 332 -15.72 11.48 3.33
CA ASP A 332 -14.62 12.31 2.85
C ASP A 332 -14.73 13.75 3.36
N ALA A 333 -15.95 14.31 3.46
CA ALA A 333 -16.16 15.62 4.08
C ALA A 333 -15.80 15.62 5.57
N VAL A 334 -16.20 14.58 6.32
CA VAL A 334 -15.82 14.43 7.74
C VAL A 334 -14.31 14.25 7.88
N ILE A 335 -13.68 13.43 7.05
CA ILE A 335 -12.21 13.29 7.01
C ILE A 335 -11.55 14.65 6.75
N GLY A 336 -12.07 15.45 5.81
CA GLY A 336 -11.58 16.78 5.53
C GLY A 336 -11.62 17.70 6.74
N VAL A 337 -12.74 17.71 7.48
CA VAL A 337 -12.87 18.48 8.73
C VAL A 337 -11.92 17.97 9.82
N LEU A 338 -11.79 16.65 9.98
CA LEU A 338 -10.86 16.04 10.94
C LEU A 338 -9.40 16.32 10.59
N PHE A 339 -9.08 16.59 9.33
CA PHE A 339 -7.73 16.89 8.87
C PHE A 339 -7.27 18.30 9.28
N MET A 340 -8.17 19.27 9.31
CA MET A 340 -7.84 20.68 9.61
C MET A 340 -7.14 20.91 10.96
N PRO A 341 -7.58 20.34 12.10
CA PRO A 341 -6.95 20.58 13.39
C PRO A 341 -5.59 19.88 13.58
N LEU A 342 -5.14 19.01 12.66
CA LEU A 342 -3.88 18.29 12.84
C LEU A 342 -2.67 19.22 12.99
N GLY A 343 -2.66 20.36 12.31
CA GLY A 343 -1.55 21.31 12.44
C GLY A 343 -1.60 22.17 13.71
N LEU A 344 -2.61 21.98 14.56
CA LEU A 344 -2.82 22.69 15.83
C LEU A 344 -2.67 21.77 17.04
N ILE A 345 -2.26 20.51 16.84
CA ILE A 345 -2.10 19.58 17.96
C ILE A 345 -0.96 20.03 18.87
N THR A 346 -1.16 19.88 20.17
CA THR A 346 -0.20 20.14 21.23
C THR A 346 0.29 18.86 21.90
N ALA A 347 -0.41 17.72 21.69
CA ALA A 347 -0.07 16.44 22.30
C ALA A 347 -0.26 15.25 21.34
N VAL A 348 0.54 14.19 21.52
CA VAL A 348 0.49 12.97 20.67
C VAL A 348 -0.93 12.41 20.56
N TRP A 349 -1.63 12.35 21.70
CA TRP A 349 -2.94 11.70 21.80
C TRP A 349 -4.01 12.39 20.94
N GLN A 350 -3.88 13.70 20.70
CA GLN A 350 -4.79 14.45 19.83
C GLN A 350 -4.60 14.01 18.38
N GLY A 351 -3.35 13.99 17.91
CA GLY A 351 -3.02 13.51 16.56
C GLY A 351 -3.39 12.03 16.39
N ALA A 352 -3.12 11.18 17.38
CA ALA A 352 -3.49 9.77 17.37
C ALA A 352 -5.02 9.58 17.31
N GLY A 353 -5.78 10.34 18.09
CA GLY A 353 -7.26 10.30 18.09
C GLY A 353 -7.85 10.72 16.75
N LEU A 354 -7.35 11.83 16.17
CA LEU A 354 -7.77 12.29 14.84
C LEU A 354 -7.41 11.27 13.75
N MET A 355 -6.20 10.70 13.80
CA MET A 355 -5.74 9.69 12.85
C MET A 355 -6.49 8.38 12.96
N LEU A 356 -6.87 7.96 14.17
CA LEU A 356 -7.72 6.79 14.39
C LEU A 356 -9.11 7.00 13.78
N ALA A 357 -9.72 8.17 13.97
CA ALA A 357 -11.02 8.50 13.39
C ALA A 357 -10.96 8.55 11.84
N ILE A 358 -9.93 9.20 11.29
CA ILE A 358 -9.70 9.25 9.83
C ILE A 358 -9.48 7.83 9.27
N GLY A 359 -8.65 7.03 9.92
CA GLY A 359 -8.43 5.63 9.56
C GLY A 359 -9.72 4.82 9.59
N LEU A 360 -10.57 4.99 10.61
CA LEU A 360 -11.85 4.27 10.73
C LEU A 360 -12.80 4.57 9.57
N LEU A 361 -12.95 5.84 9.20
CA LEU A 361 -13.75 6.22 8.04
C LEU A 361 -13.12 5.71 6.73
N GLY A 362 -11.80 5.84 6.59
CA GLY A 362 -11.06 5.36 5.42
C GLY A 362 -11.14 3.84 5.22
N GLY A 363 -11.00 3.05 6.29
CA GLY A 363 -11.09 1.59 6.25
C GLY A 363 -12.50 1.11 5.89
N PHE A 364 -13.53 1.76 6.41
CA PHE A 364 -14.92 1.48 6.02
C PHE A 364 -15.13 1.76 4.52
N MET A 365 -14.67 2.93 4.05
CA MET A 365 -14.79 3.32 2.65
C MET A 365 -13.99 2.41 1.73
N GLN A 366 -12.82 1.96 2.16
CA GLN A 366 -11.98 1.06 1.37
C GLN A 366 -12.72 -0.24 1.02
N VAL A 367 -13.38 -0.88 2.00
CA VAL A 367 -14.15 -2.11 1.74
C VAL A 367 -15.34 -1.84 0.83
N SER A 368 -16.08 -0.75 1.08
CA SER A 368 -17.27 -0.39 0.30
C SER A 368 -16.92 -0.09 -1.16
N VAL A 369 -15.87 0.72 -1.40
CA VAL A 369 -15.39 1.09 -2.74
C VAL A 369 -14.85 -0.13 -3.50
N PHE A 370 -14.02 -0.96 -2.86
CA PHE A 370 -13.49 -2.17 -3.51
C PHE A 370 -14.62 -3.11 -3.93
N THR A 371 -15.60 -3.32 -3.05
CA THR A 371 -16.76 -4.18 -3.33
C THR A 371 -17.60 -3.62 -4.48
N TRP A 372 -17.83 -2.30 -4.48
CA TRP A 372 -18.57 -1.64 -5.55
C TRP A 372 -17.90 -1.77 -6.93
N ILE A 373 -16.58 -1.57 -7.01
CA ILE A 373 -15.83 -1.78 -8.26
C ILE A 373 -15.97 -3.24 -8.73
N GLN A 374 -15.85 -4.20 -7.81
CA GLN A 374 -15.97 -5.63 -8.12
C GLN A 374 -17.38 -6.02 -8.61
N GLN A 375 -18.43 -5.36 -8.13
CA GLN A 375 -19.81 -5.63 -8.54
C GLN A 375 -20.20 -4.90 -9.82
N ARG A 376 -19.66 -3.70 -10.06
CA ARG A 376 -20.00 -2.87 -11.22
C ARG A 376 -19.24 -3.27 -12.48
N VAL A 377 -17.97 -3.66 -12.33
CA VAL A 377 -17.10 -3.95 -13.46
C VAL A 377 -17.25 -5.41 -13.89
N PRO A 378 -17.48 -5.70 -15.19
CA PRO A 378 -17.54 -7.06 -15.69
C PRO A 378 -16.28 -7.86 -15.34
N PRO A 379 -16.37 -9.18 -15.04
CA PRO A 379 -15.22 -9.99 -14.63
C PRO A 379 -14.02 -9.92 -15.60
N ALA A 380 -14.28 -9.81 -16.91
CA ALA A 380 -13.24 -9.70 -17.94
C ALA A 380 -12.45 -8.37 -17.90
N LEU A 381 -12.98 -7.34 -17.24
CA LEU A 381 -12.39 -6.00 -17.15
C LEU A 381 -11.94 -5.63 -15.73
N LEU A 382 -12.27 -6.46 -14.72
CA LEU A 382 -11.99 -6.17 -13.31
C LEU A 382 -10.50 -5.93 -13.05
N GLY A 383 -9.62 -6.76 -13.62
CA GLY A 383 -8.17 -6.56 -13.49
C GLY A 383 -7.72 -5.19 -13.97
N ARG A 384 -8.27 -4.69 -15.09
CA ARG A 384 -7.96 -3.36 -15.63
C ARG A 384 -8.48 -2.24 -14.73
N ALA A 385 -9.68 -2.40 -14.15
CA ALA A 385 -10.24 -1.42 -13.20
C ALA A 385 -9.35 -1.29 -11.96
N MET A 386 -8.95 -2.43 -11.40
CA MET A 386 -8.10 -2.47 -10.21
C MET A 386 -6.71 -1.91 -10.49
N SER A 387 -6.12 -2.16 -11.67
CA SER A 387 -4.85 -1.55 -12.07
C SER A 387 -4.94 -0.02 -12.15
N LEU A 388 -6.00 0.51 -12.76
CA LEU A 388 -6.22 1.96 -12.84
C LEU A 388 -6.45 2.57 -11.44
N PHE A 389 -7.22 1.88 -10.59
CA PHE A 389 -7.42 2.29 -9.20
C PHE A 389 -6.09 2.34 -8.43
N MET A 390 -5.24 1.32 -8.57
CA MET A 390 -3.91 1.31 -7.96
C MET A 390 -3.00 2.41 -8.52
N PHE A 391 -3.06 2.68 -9.82
CA PHE A 391 -2.31 3.78 -10.44
C PHE A 391 -2.71 5.15 -9.86
N ILE A 392 -3.99 5.39 -9.60
CA ILE A 392 -4.46 6.63 -8.97
C ILE A 392 -3.78 6.84 -7.62
N PHE A 393 -3.85 5.86 -6.72
CA PHE A 393 -3.34 6.04 -5.35
C PHE A 393 -1.82 5.89 -5.25
N MET A 394 -1.19 4.99 -6.02
CA MET A 394 0.26 4.78 -5.95
C MET A 394 1.05 5.67 -6.89
N GLY A 395 0.46 6.07 -8.02
CA GLY A 395 1.12 6.86 -9.07
C GLY A 395 0.98 8.36 -8.89
N LEU A 396 -0.13 8.85 -8.32
CA LEU A 396 -0.32 10.29 -8.05
C LEU A 396 0.21 10.71 -6.67
N ALA A 397 0.22 9.82 -5.67
CA ALA A 397 0.76 10.12 -4.35
C ALA A 397 2.19 10.71 -4.33
N PRO A 398 3.13 10.26 -5.19
CA PRO A 398 4.49 10.82 -5.23
C PRO A 398 4.53 12.24 -5.79
N ILE A 399 3.71 12.50 -6.80
CA ILE A 399 3.55 13.83 -7.39
C ILE A 399 2.94 14.76 -6.33
N SER A 400 1.91 14.29 -5.63
CA SER A 400 1.31 14.99 -4.51
C SER A 400 2.36 15.33 -3.43
N ALA A 401 3.17 14.35 -3.01
CA ALA A 401 4.21 14.53 -1.99
C ALA A 401 5.29 15.55 -2.42
N ALA A 402 5.74 15.51 -3.68
CA ALA A 402 6.69 16.49 -4.20
C ALA A 402 6.11 17.92 -4.22
N VAL A 403 4.86 18.07 -4.69
CA VAL A 403 4.15 19.36 -4.69
C VAL A 403 3.95 19.87 -3.27
N THR A 404 3.56 19.01 -2.33
CA THR A 404 3.42 19.38 -0.91
C THR A 404 4.73 19.83 -0.30
N GLY A 405 5.84 19.13 -0.57
CA GLY A 405 7.17 19.53 -0.10
C GLY A 405 7.57 20.92 -0.59
N TRP A 406 7.25 21.25 -1.84
CA TRP A 406 7.47 22.58 -2.40
C TRP A 406 6.55 23.65 -1.76
N VAL A 407 5.25 23.38 -1.65
CA VAL A 407 4.26 24.31 -1.05
C VAL A 407 4.62 24.66 0.40
N MET A 408 5.12 23.69 1.16
CA MET A 408 5.56 23.87 2.56
C MET A 408 6.76 24.82 2.73
N LYS A 409 7.41 25.29 1.66
CA LYS A 409 8.39 26.39 1.76
C LYS A 409 7.74 27.74 2.00
N GLY A 410 6.47 27.91 1.62
CA GLY A 410 5.75 29.19 1.69
C GLY A 410 4.63 29.24 2.72
N ILE A 411 4.21 28.11 3.28
CA ILE A 411 3.08 28.04 4.22
C ILE A 411 3.44 27.24 5.48
N THR A 412 2.74 27.52 6.57
CA THR A 412 2.91 26.76 7.82
C THR A 412 2.20 25.42 7.75
N LEU A 413 2.57 24.52 8.66
CA LEU A 413 1.95 23.22 8.79
C LEU A 413 0.44 23.29 9.08
N ALA A 414 0.03 24.22 9.95
CA ALA A 414 -1.38 24.50 10.24
C ALA A 414 -2.14 24.96 8.99
N GLN A 415 -1.53 25.85 8.18
CA GLN A 415 -2.10 26.29 6.91
C GLN A 415 -2.22 25.13 5.92
N LEU A 416 -1.22 24.25 5.83
CA LEU A 416 -1.27 23.09 4.94
C LEU A 416 -2.40 22.13 5.33
N PHE A 417 -2.52 21.77 6.60
CA PHE A 417 -3.58 20.87 7.08
C PHE A 417 -4.97 21.49 6.89
N ALA A 418 -5.13 22.77 7.24
CA ALA A 418 -6.38 23.50 7.01
C ALA A 418 -6.73 23.60 5.52
N ALA A 419 -5.77 23.91 4.65
CA ALA A 419 -5.97 23.98 3.21
C ALA A 419 -6.29 22.61 2.60
N SER A 420 -5.64 21.54 3.06
CA SER A 420 -5.87 20.17 2.58
C SER A 420 -7.26 19.67 2.99
N GLY A 421 -7.63 19.87 4.27
CA GLY A 421 -8.96 19.56 4.77
C GLY A 421 -10.06 20.37 4.08
N GLY A 422 -9.82 21.67 3.90
CA GLY A 422 -10.72 22.58 3.17
C GLY A 422 -10.87 22.19 1.71
N THR A 423 -9.77 21.83 1.05
CA THR A 423 -9.79 21.34 -0.34
C THR A 423 -10.61 20.07 -0.43
N LEU A 424 -10.47 19.12 0.49
CA LEU A 424 -11.28 17.90 0.49
C LEU A 424 -12.77 18.21 0.65
N VAL A 425 -13.14 19.11 1.56
CA VAL A 425 -14.54 19.56 1.74
C VAL A 425 -15.07 20.30 0.49
N VAL A 426 -14.24 21.10 -0.16
CA VAL A 426 -14.62 21.77 -1.41
C VAL A 426 -14.79 20.75 -2.53
N LEU A 427 -13.88 19.77 -2.67
CA LEU A 427 -14.01 18.70 -3.65
C LEU A 427 -15.25 17.85 -3.41
N THR A 428 -15.60 17.55 -2.16
CA THR A 428 -16.83 16.80 -1.84
C THR A 428 -18.08 17.62 -2.19
N ALA A 429 -18.10 18.91 -1.89
CA ALA A 429 -19.20 19.81 -2.24
C ALA A 429 -19.35 19.96 -3.77
N LEU A 430 -18.24 20.16 -4.49
CA LEU A 430 -18.24 20.22 -5.95
C LEU A 430 -18.70 18.90 -6.56
N ALA A 431 -18.24 17.76 -6.05
CA ALA A 431 -18.69 16.45 -6.50
C ALA A 431 -20.19 16.24 -6.23
N LEU A 432 -20.71 16.69 -5.08
CA LEU A 432 -22.12 16.62 -4.74
C LEU A 432 -23.01 17.45 -5.67
N LEU A 433 -22.56 18.65 -6.04
CA LEU A 433 -23.33 19.62 -6.82
C LEU A 433 -23.21 19.41 -8.34
N LEU A 434 -22.00 19.11 -8.83
CA LEU A 434 -21.67 19.14 -10.26
C LEU A 434 -21.65 17.76 -10.91
N THR A 435 -21.74 16.68 -10.13
CA THR A 435 -21.56 15.33 -10.66
C THR A 435 -22.69 14.37 -10.25
N PRO A 436 -22.88 13.25 -10.96
CA PRO A 436 -23.89 12.26 -10.59
C PRO A 436 -23.49 11.41 -9.36
N MET A 437 -22.41 11.72 -8.63
CA MET A 437 -21.95 10.88 -7.50
C MET A 437 -23.04 10.57 -6.48
N ARG A 438 -23.94 11.52 -6.17
CA ARG A 438 -25.05 11.27 -5.24
C ARG A 438 -26.01 10.15 -5.68
N ARG A 439 -26.01 9.77 -6.96
CA ARG A 439 -26.85 8.71 -7.54
C ARG A 439 -26.13 7.38 -7.65
N VAL A 440 -24.85 7.30 -7.29
CA VAL A 440 -24.07 6.06 -7.37
C VAL A 440 -24.59 5.07 -6.31
N THR A 441 -25.17 3.97 -6.77
CA THR A 441 -25.73 2.90 -5.94
C THR A 441 -24.85 1.66 -5.95
N ASP A 442 -25.02 0.81 -4.93
CA ASP A 442 -24.34 -0.49 -4.82
C ASP A 442 -24.86 -1.52 -5.85
N THR A 443 -26.06 -1.32 -6.41
CA THR A 443 -26.66 -2.25 -7.36
C THR A 443 -26.00 -2.15 -8.74
N ALA A 444 -25.55 -3.28 -9.29
CA ALA A 444 -25.09 -3.37 -10.67
C ALA A 444 -26.17 -2.80 -11.62
N PRO A 445 -25.78 -2.04 -12.66
CA PRO A 445 -26.75 -1.57 -13.65
C PRO A 445 -27.48 -2.78 -14.24
N ALA A 446 -28.82 -2.69 -14.34
CA ALA A 446 -29.61 -3.71 -15.03
C ALA A 446 -29.00 -3.94 -16.41
N ALA A 447 -28.68 -5.20 -16.74
CA ALA A 447 -28.14 -5.56 -18.04
C ALA A 447 -29.06 -4.97 -19.13
N ARG A 448 -28.54 -4.00 -19.88
CA ARG A 448 -29.22 -3.41 -21.04
C ARG A 448 -28.79 -4.11 -22.30
#